data_AF-A0A1M6WEP5-F1
#
_entry.id   AF-A0A1M6WEP5-F1
#
_cell.length_a   1.000
_cell.length_b   1.000
_cell.length_c   1.000
_cell.angle_alpha   90.00
_cell.angle_beta   90.00
_cell.angle_gamma   90.00
#
_symmetry.space_group_name_H-M   'P 1'
#
loop_
_entity.id
_entity.type
_entity.pdbx_description
1 polymer ?
#
loop_
_entity_poly.entity_id
_entity_poly.type
_entity_poly.pdbx_seq_one_letter_code
_entity_poly.pdbx_strand_id
1 'polypeptide(L)'
;MQAQVEAAVAEATETASPLETSFGNEQPVITVPYSSLRPSPLNARTKPLSGIPGLAANIRAKGLLQNLVVHEMKGGRGKQRRYGVCAGQRREAALDLLFEQKHIAANYPVPVRIVSEGEALAISLIENSEREGLDPFDVLRAYRMLAEEGRSVDYIAALFSASPLTVRRRMKLANVSPKLLALLREDAITLDQLAALALADDHETQEHIWFDANDWQRQPNYLRQAITRAEIDASRSRLVRFVGVAVYEAAGGYVRRDLFSDDENAGYIADAELLQKLVAQKLDAAAEEVRAEGWGWIETRVERDFLELNRYGRLRPVQRPYTDDEQRQMDALTAQQDELAEKLEALSEDDENAYAEADRLNDEIERVNAALIGLESVALVWDEQQMTEAGAFVIVGPQGELVIERGLVRRENADALEAADAHVTGTPEAEAHDAVCATTPKVKPVHSAKLCQRLTAHRTAAMRAELSRTARRGARRTAASPGPEGAARALRAHVRA
;
A
#
# COMPACT_ATOMS: atom_id res chain seq x y z
N MET A 1 2.67 22.98 64.10
CA MET A 1 1.30 23.52 63.94
C MET A 1 1.23 24.10 62.54
N GLN A 2 0.26 23.63 61.76
CA GLN A 2 0.19 23.62 60.29
C GLN A 2 0.60 24.90 59.56
N ALA A 3 1.41 24.75 58.51
CA ALA A 3 1.61 25.74 57.46
C ALA A 3 1.31 25.08 56.10
N GLN A 4 0.58 25.83 55.29
CA GLN A 4 -0.01 25.50 54.00
C GLN A 4 1.03 25.05 52.96
N VAL A 5 0.65 24.06 52.16
CA VAL A 5 1.10 23.94 50.76
C VAL A 5 -0.15 23.61 49.95
N GLU A 6 -0.68 24.63 49.28
CA GLU A 6 -1.71 24.49 48.24
C GLU A 6 -1.12 23.68 47.09
N ALA A 7 -1.67 22.50 46.85
CA ALA A 7 -1.44 21.73 45.64
C ALA A 7 -2.19 22.41 44.49
N ALA A 8 -1.46 23.17 43.69
CA ALA A 8 -1.92 23.64 42.39
C ALA A 8 -2.10 22.44 41.46
N VAL A 9 -3.32 21.90 41.43
CA VAL A 9 -3.81 21.11 40.31
C VAL A 9 -3.99 22.09 39.16
N ALA A 10 -2.96 22.20 38.33
CA ALA A 10 -3.08 22.83 37.03
C ALA A 10 -4.00 21.95 36.18
N GLU A 11 -5.31 22.23 36.22
CA GLU A 11 -6.21 21.91 35.14
C GLU A 11 -5.64 22.58 33.88
N ALA A 12 -4.91 21.80 33.10
CA ALA A 12 -4.70 22.10 31.70
C ALA A 12 -6.07 22.10 31.04
N THR A 13 -6.71 23.26 30.99
CA THR A 13 -7.72 23.55 29.99
C THR A 13 -7.05 23.38 28.64
N GLU A 14 -7.11 22.16 28.10
CA GLU A 14 -7.15 21.92 26.68
C GLU A 14 -8.25 22.84 26.14
N THR A 15 -7.84 23.94 25.54
CA THR A 15 -8.68 24.68 24.60
C THR A 15 -8.90 23.77 23.40
N ALA A 16 -9.76 22.78 23.57
CA ALA A 16 -10.42 22.11 22.47
C ALA A 16 -11.18 23.22 21.74
N SER A 17 -10.67 23.61 20.57
CA SER A 17 -11.44 24.35 19.58
C SER A 17 -12.83 23.73 19.56
N PRO A 18 -13.91 24.50 19.76
CA PRO A 18 -15.25 23.93 19.74
C PRO A 18 -15.36 23.22 18.40
N LEU A 19 -15.51 21.90 18.45
CA LEU A 19 -15.83 21.11 17.28
C LEU A 19 -16.92 21.89 16.54
N GLU A 20 -16.69 22.21 15.26
CA GLU A 20 -17.71 22.78 14.36
C GLU A 20 -18.83 21.75 14.09
N THR A 21 -19.26 21.03 15.14
CA THR A 21 -20.22 19.93 15.18
C THR A 21 -21.67 20.40 15.22
N SER A 22 -21.95 21.70 15.14
CA SER A 22 -23.32 22.18 14.92
C SER A 22 -23.67 22.06 13.44
N PHE A 23 -23.86 20.83 12.96
CA PHE A 23 -24.24 20.51 11.58
C PHE A 23 -25.52 21.21 11.13
N GLY A 24 -25.35 22.43 10.63
CA GLY A 24 -26.36 23.45 10.37
C GLY A 24 -27.54 23.54 11.35
N ASN A 25 -27.39 23.09 12.59
CA ASN A 25 -28.31 23.46 13.67
C ASN A 25 -28.25 24.97 13.99
N GLU A 26 -27.31 25.67 13.38
CA GLU A 26 -27.16 27.13 13.44
C GLU A 26 -28.26 27.87 12.66
N GLN A 27 -28.86 27.25 11.64
CA GLN A 27 -29.90 27.91 10.83
C GLN A 27 -31.30 27.57 11.34
N PRO A 28 -32.06 28.56 11.86
CA PRO A 28 -33.41 28.32 12.34
C PRO A 28 -34.32 27.86 11.21
N VAL A 29 -35.24 26.94 11.51
CA VAL A 29 -36.30 26.58 10.58
C VAL A 29 -37.23 27.79 10.44
N ILE A 30 -37.28 28.36 9.24
CA ILE A 30 -38.18 29.44 8.91
C ILE A 30 -39.34 28.93 8.07
N THR A 31 -40.39 29.72 7.97
CA THR A 31 -41.55 29.40 7.15
C THR A 31 -41.54 30.26 5.89
N VAL A 32 -41.62 29.64 4.72
CA VAL A 32 -41.72 30.34 3.43
C VAL A 32 -43.03 29.98 2.72
N PRO A 33 -43.60 30.88 1.90
CA PRO A 33 -44.75 30.56 1.07
C PRO A 33 -44.43 29.45 0.06
N TYR A 34 -45.32 28.47 -0.10
CA TYR A 34 -45.19 27.41 -1.12
C TYR A 34 -44.87 27.98 -2.53
N SER A 35 -45.48 29.09 -2.92
CA SER A 35 -45.23 29.76 -4.22
C SER A 35 -43.77 30.16 -4.48
N SER A 36 -42.94 30.26 -3.43
CA SER A 36 -41.52 30.62 -3.52
C SER A 36 -40.60 29.41 -3.74
N LEU A 37 -41.10 28.18 -3.61
CA LEU A 37 -40.34 26.94 -3.75
C LEU A 37 -40.25 26.50 -5.22
N ARG A 38 -39.09 26.02 -5.64
CA ARG A 38 -38.86 25.40 -6.95
C ARG A 38 -37.90 24.21 -6.80
N PRO A 39 -37.92 23.26 -7.74
CA PRO A 39 -36.91 22.20 -7.76
C PRO A 39 -35.49 22.78 -7.93
N SER A 40 -34.54 22.33 -7.11
CA SER A 40 -33.15 22.79 -7.21
C SER A 40 -32.41 22.13 -8.38
N PRO A 41 -31.55 22.88 -9.12
CA PRO A 41 -30.61 22.29 -10.08
C PRO A 41 -29.46 21.50 -9.43
N LEU A 42 -29.27 21.63 -8.10
CA LEU A 42 -28.22 20.95 -7.33
C LEU A 42 -28.68 19.59 -6.77
N ASN A 43 -29.81 19.08 -7.26
CA ASN A 43 -30.33 17.81 -6.82
C ASN A 43 -29.56 16.63 -7.43
N ALA A 44 -29.07 15.73 -6.58
CA ALA A 44 -28.35 14.53 -6.99
C ALA A 44 -29.26 13.37 -7.43
N ARG A 45 -30.57 13.41 -7.12
CA ARG A 45 -31.50 12.32 -7.46
C ARG A 45 -31.87 12.34 -8.95
N THR A 46 -31.68 11.19 -9.62
CA THR A 46 -32.04 11.02 -11.05
C THR A 46 -33.29 10.15 -11.26
N LYS A 47 -33.62 9.25 -10.33
CA LYS A 47 -34.80 8.36 -10.44
C LYS A 47 -36.14 9.05 -10.16
N PRO A 48 -37.23 8.59 -10.83
CA PRO A 48 -38.58 9.11 -10.61
C PRO A 48 -39.06 8.94 -9.17
N LEU A 49 -39.96 9.82 -8.76
CA LEU A 49 -40.55 9.85 -7.42
C LEU A 49 -41.66 8.80 -7.28
N SER A 50 -41.70 8.08 -6.16
CA SER A 50 -42.72 7.07 -5.87
C SER A 50 -43.44 7.35 -4.54
N GLY A 51 -44.68 6.85 -4.43
CA GLY A 51 -45.50 6.95 -3.22
C GLY A 51 -46.00 8.36 -2.88
N ILE A 52 -46.08 9.25 -3.88
CA ILE A 52 -46.49 10.66 -3.69
C ILE A 52 -47.95 10.82 -3.21
N PRO A 53 -48.96 10.11 -3.76
CA PRO A 53 -50.36 10.31 -3.33
C PRO A 53 -50.60 9.97 -1.86
N GLY A 54 -49.99 8.88 -1.36
CA GLY A 54 -50.09 8.51 0.04
C GLY A 54 -49.41 9.52 0.98
N LEU A 55 -48.26 10.06 0.55
CA LEU A 55 -47.55 11.10 1.30
C LEU A 55 -48.34 12.42 1.31
N ALA A 56 -48.97 12.80 0.21
CA ALA A 56 -49.84 13.98 0.13
C ALA A 56 -51.05 13.86 1.07
N ALA A 57 -51.71 12.70 1.12
CA ALA A 57 -52.79 12.44 2.07
C ALA A 57 -52.32 12.58 3.53
N ASN A 58 -51.10 12.13 3.84
CA ASN A 58 -50.51 12.24 5.17
C ASN A 58 -50.17 13.69 5.53
N ILE A 59 -49.53 14.43 4.62
CA ILE A 59 -49.22 15.87 4.80
C ILE A 59 -50.51 16.68 4.99
N ARG A 60 -51.58 16.35 4.27
CA ARG A 60 -52.89 16.98 4.47
C ARG A 60 -53.46 16.73 5.87
N ALA A 61 -53.33 15.50 6.37
CA ALA A 61 -53.92 15.11 7.65
C ALA A 61 -53.10 15.60 8.87
N LYS A 62 -51.77 15.61 8.77
CA LYS A 62 -50.85 15.83 9.90
C LYS A 62 -49.96 17.07 9.75
N GLY A 63 -50.00 17.74 8.62
CA GLY A 63 -49.05 18.79 8.26
C GLY A 63 -47.69 18.25 7.83
N LEU A 64 -46.79 19.15 7.47
CA LEU A 64 -45.42 18.81 7.08
C LEU A 64 -44.53 18.69 8.33
N LEU A 65 -44.35 17.48 8.85
CA LEU A 65 -43.62 17.21 10.10
C LEU A 65 -42.09 17.36 9.96
N GLN A 66 -41.55 17.06 8.77
CA GLN A 66 -40.13 17.23 8.47
C GLN A 66 -39.96 18.39 7.50
N ASN A 67 -39.19 19.41 7.89
CA ASN A 67 -38.91 20.59 7.07
C ASN A 67 -38.15 20.24 5.78
N LEU A 68 -38.36 21.03 4.72
CA LEU A 68 -37.54 20.94 3.51
C LEU A 68 -36.18 21.61 3.73
N VAL A 69 -35.16 21.18 3.00
CA VAL A 69 -33.88 21.91 2.94
C VAL A 69 -33.82 22.62 1.59
N VAL A 70 -33.52 23.91 1.62
CA VAL A 70 -33.55 24.76 0.44
C VAL A 70 -32.32 25.67 0.38
N HIS A 71 -31.94 26.12 -0.81
CA HIS A 71 -30.97 27.20 -0.99
C HIS A 71 -31.62 28.38 -1.72
N GLU A 72 -31.08 29.58 -1.54
CA GLU A 72 -31.55 30.75 -2.29
C GLU A 72 -31.08 30.64 -3.76
N MET A 73 -32.00 30.85 -4.71
CA MET A 73 -31.68 30.85 -6.13
C MET A 73 -31.42 32.26 -6.64
N LYS A 74 -30.25 32.48 -7.24
CA LYS A 74 -29.89 33.76 -7.90
C LYS A 74 -30.75 33.95 -9.16
N GLY A 75 -31.30 35.15 -9.39
CA GLY A 75 -31.96 35.52 -10.66
C GLY A 75 -33.49 35.58 -10.68
N GLY A 76 -34.14 35.81 -9.54
CA GLY A 76 -35.58 36.05 -9.52
C GLY A 76 -35.99 37.35 -10.25
N ARG A 77 -36.57 37.27 -11.46
CA ARG A 77 -37.36 38.38 -12.04
C ARG A 77 -38.57 38.65 -11.14
N GLY A 78 -38.44 39.57 -10.19
CA GLY A 78 -39.49 40.01 -9.26
C GLY A 78 -38.98 40.27 -7.83
N LYS A 79 -39.79 40.93 -6.99
CA LYS A 79 -39.49 41.25 -5.58
C LYS A 79 -39.47 40.03 -4.63
N GLN A 80 -39.79 38.83 -5.11
CA GLN A 80 -39.89 37.62 -4.28
C GLN A 80 -38.65 36.73 -4.43
N ARG A 81 -38.02 36.39 -3.30
CA ARG A 81 -36.93 35.41 -3.21
C ARG A 81 -37.44 34.04 -3.64
N ARG A 82 -36.63 33.30 -4.41
CA ARG A 82 -36.93 31.93 -4.84
C ARG A 82 -36.01 30.96 -4.11
N TYR A 83 -36.56 29.85 -3.66
CA TYR A 83 -35.83 28.84 -2.91
C TYR A 83 -35.85 27.51 -3.68
N GLY A 84 -34.66 26.98 -3.96
CA GLY A 84 -34.47 25.70 -4.62
C GLY A 84 -34.50 24.56 -3.60
N VAL A 85 -35.41 23.61 -3.73
CA VAL A 85 -35.50 22.43 -2.84
C VAL A 85 -34.41 21.43 -3.19
N CYS A 86 -33.45 21.23 -2.29
CA CYS A 86 -32.32 20.32 -2.48
C CYS A 86 -32.51 18.97 -1.77
N ALA A 87 -33.24 18.94 -0.65
CA ALA A 87 -33.60 17.71 0.06
C ALA A 87 -35.09 17.69 0.41
N GLY A 88 -35.71 16.50 0.26
CA GLY A 88 -37.14 16.33 0.49
C GLY A 88 -38.05 16.46 -0.74
N GLN A 89 -37.56 16.11 -1.93
CA GLN A 89 -38.34 16.19 -3.19
C GLN A 89 -39.67 15.44 -3.18
N ARG A 90 -39.77 14.32 -2.46
CA ARG A 90 -41.05 13.61 -2.30
C ARG A 90 -42.08 14.47 -1.58
N ARG A 91 -41.64 15.27 -0.60
CA ARG A 91 -42.48 16.20 0.16
C ARG A 91 -42.84 17.42 -0.69
N GLU A 92 -41.91 17.94 -1.50
CA GLU A 92 -42.21 18.98 -2.50
C GLU A 92 -43.27 18.50 -3.50
N ALA A 93 -43.07 17.35 -4.15
CA ALA A 93 -44.04 16.81 -5.10
C ALA A 93 -45.41 16.50 -4.46
N ALA A 94 -45.43 16.13 -3.17
CA ALA A 94 -46.68 15.96 -2.44
C ALA A 94 -47.38 17.30 -2.16
N LEU A 95 -46.64 18.38 -1.91
CA LEU A 95 -47.18 19.74 -1.82
C LEU A 95 -47.70 20.22 -3.18
N ASP A 96 -46.99 19.91 -4.27
CA ASP A 96 -47.43 20.22 -5.64
C ASP A 96 -48.78 19.56 -5.94
N LEU A 97 -48.91 18.27 -5.63
CA LEU A 97 -50.16 17.53 -5.81
C LEU A 97 -51.31 18.10 -4.96
N LEU A 98 -51.03 18.54 -3.72
CA LEU A 98 -52.03 19.20 -2.87
C LEU A 98 -52.44 20.59 -3.40
N PHE A 99 -51.50 21.32 -4.01
CA PHE A 99 -51.77 22.62 -4.62
C PHE A 99 -52.62 22.47 -5.89
N GLU A 100 -52.28 21.50 -6.75
CA GLU A 100 -53.07 21.13 -7.94
C GLU A 100 -54.50 20.75 -7.58
N GLN A 101 -54.67 19.98 -6.50
CA GLN A 101 -55.99 19.59 -5.97
C GLN A 101 -56.71 20.70 -5.21
N LYS A 102 -56.12 21.91 -5.14
CA LYS A 102 -56.66 23.09 -4.43
C LYS A 102 -56.89 22.86 -2.94
N HIS A 103 -56.10 21.98 -2.34
CA HIS A 103 -56.14 21.69 -0.91
C HIS A 103 -55.23 22.60 -0.09
N ILE A 104 -54.22 23.19 -0.73
CA ILE A 104 -53.37 24.25 -0.16
C ILE A 104 -53.38 25.48 -1.08
N ALA A 105 -53.17 26.66 -0.50
CA ALA A 105 -53.09 27.92 -1.23
C ALA A 105 -51.63 28.31 -1.55
N ALA A 106 -51.42 29.27 -2.46
CA ALA A 106 -50.09 29.71 -2.87
C ALA A 106 -49.25 30.33 -1.72
N ASN A 107 -49.92 30.84 -0.69
CA ASN A 107 -49.33 31.39 0.54
C ASN A 107 -49.19 30.35 1.66
N TYR A 108 -49.44 29.06 1.38
CA TYR A 108 -49.35 28.01 2.38
C TYR A 108 -47.96 28.02 3.05
N PRO A 109 -47.90 28.09 4.39
CA PRO A 109 -46.65 28.16 5.14
C PRO A 109 -45.92 26.82 5.10
N VAL A 110 -44.75 26.78 4.46
CA VAL A 110 -43.90 25.58 4.41
C VAL A 110 -42.68 25.77 5.32
N PRO A 111 -42.45 24.92 6.33
CA PRO A 111 -41.23 24.95 7.13
C PRO A 111 -40.02 24.51 6.29
N VAL A 112 -39.02 25.38 6.20
CA VAL A 112 -37.79 25.16 5.46
C VAL A 112 -36.57 25.56 6.27
N ARG A 113 -35.47 24.85 6.03
CA ARG A 113 -34.13 25.24 6.47
C ARG A 113 -33.36 25.74 5.25
N ILE A 114 -32.95 27.00 5.30
CA ILE A 114 -32.10 27.57 4.26
C ILE A 114 -30.68 27.07 4.51
N VAL A 115 -29.94 26.80 3.44
CA VAL A 115 -28.51 26.44 3.48
C VAL A 115 -27.78 27.11 2.31
N SER A 116 -26.45 27.13 2.37
CA SER A 116 -25.60 27.59 1.27
C SER A 116 -25.69 26.67 0.03
N GLU A 117 -25.16 27.09 -1.12
CA GLU A 117 -25.21 26.27 -2.35
C GLU A 117 -24.36 25.00 -2.21
N GLY A 118 -23.18 25.09 -1.58
CA GLY A 118 -22.31 23.95 -1.31
C GLY A 118 -22.95 22.94 -0.35
N GLU A 119 -23.56 23.42 0.73
CA GLU A 119 -24.30 22.57 1.67
C GLU A 119 -25.53 21.94 1.04
N ALA A 120 -26.24 22.67 0.17
CA ALA A 120 -27.41 22.13 -0.53
C ALA A 120 -27.04 20.92 -1.38
N LEU A 121 -25.94 21.01 -2.13
CA LEU A 121 -25.44 19.90 -2.94
C LEU A 121 -24.97 18.74 -2.04
N ALA A 122 -24.19 19.02 -0.99
CA ALA A 122 -23.70 17.99 -0.07
C ALA A 122 -24.84 17.23 0.63
N ILE A 123 -25.84 17.94 1.16
CA ILE A 123 -27.01 17.32 1.80
C ILE A 123 -27.82 16.51 0.79
N SER A 124 -27.97 16.99 -0.45
CA SER A 124 -28.66 16.25 -1.51
C SER A 124 -27.95 14.94 -1.85
N LEU A 125 -26.62 14.98 -1.95
CA LEU A 125 -25.79 13.79 -2.17
C LEU A 125 -25.91 12.80 -1.00
N ILE A 126 -25.77 13.27 0.24
CA ILE A 126 -25.88 12.42 1.43
C ILE A 126 -27.26 11.76 1.51
N GLU A 127 -28.35 12.51 1.25
CA GLU A 127 -29.71 11.95 1.24
C GLU A 127 -29.91 10.89 0.13
N ASN A 128 -29.22 11.05 -1.01
CA ASN A 128 -29.32 10.10 -2.12
C ASN A 128 -28.39 8.89 -1.96
N SER A 129 -27.30 9.01 -1.18
CA SER A 129 -26.26 7.98 -1.03
C SER A 129 -26.79 6.61 -0.59
N GLU A 130 -27.82 6.57 0.26
CA GLU A 130 -28.45 5.32 0.73
C GLU A 130 -29.25 4.58 -0.36
N ARG A 131 -29.57 5.27 -1.48
CA ARG A 131 -30.45 4.76 -2.54
C ARG A 131 -29.71 4.55 -3.86
N GLU A 132 -28.79 5.44 -4.16
CA GLU A 132 -27.97 5.46 -5.36
C GLU A 132 -26.54 5.74 -4.91
N GLY A 133 -25.57 4.99 -5.45
CA GLY A 133 -24.16 5.29 -5.21
C GLY A 133 -23.86 6.75 -5.57
N LEU A 134 -23.00 7.38 -4.78
CA LEU A 134 -22.59 8.76 -5.00
C LEU A 134 -21.77 8.86 -6.28
N ASP A 135 -22.17 9.77 -7.19
CA ASP A 135 -21.38 10.11 -8.36
C ASP A 135 -20.05 10.77 -7.94
N PRO A 136 -18.89 10.21 -8.34
CA PRO A 136 -17.59 10.75 -7.94
C PRO A 136 -17.38 12.21 -8.31
N PHE A 137 -17.86 12.65 -9.46
CA PHE A 137 -17.71 14.03 -9.93
C PHE A 137 -18.55 14.98 -9.07
N ASP A 138 -19.80 14.65 -8.78
CA ASP A 138 -20.67 15.48 -7.95
C ASP A 138 -20.15 15.58 -6.50
N VAL A 139 -19.55 14.51 -5.96
CA VAL A 139 -18.88 14.56 -4.66
C VAL A 139 -17.71 15.53 -4.70
N LEU A 140 -16.80 15.43 -5.67
CA LEU A 140 -15.68 16.38 -5.78
C LEU A 140 -16.15 17.83 -5.94
N ARG A 141 -17.22 18.05 -6.72
CA ARG A 141 -17.85 19.38 -6.86
C ARG A 141 -18.37 19.91 -5.52
N ALA A 142 -19.03 19.08 -4.73
CA ALA A 142 -19.53 19.48 -3.41
C ALA A 142 -18.40 19.88 -2.45
N TYR A 143 -17.31 19.11 -2.43
CA TYR A 143 -16.13 19.41 -1.61
C TYR A 143 -15.52 20.76 -1.99
N ARG A 144 -15.36 21.01 -3.30
CA ARG A 144 -14.85 22.28 -3.80
C ARG A 144 -15.74 23.46 -3.46
N MET A 145 -17.06 23.34 -3.65
CA MET A 145 -18.00 24.42 -3.32
C MET A 145 -17.96 24.77 -1.82
N LEU A 146 -17.94 23.77 -0.94
CA LEU A 146 -17.83 23.98 0.50
C LEU A 146 -16.50 24.66 0.88
N ALA A 147 -15.40 24.28 0.24
CA ALA A 147 -14.09 24.92 0.46
C ALA A 147 -14.05 26.37 -0.06
N GLU A 148 -14.64 26.65 -1.23
CA GLU A 148 -14.78 28.01 -1.79
C GLU A 148 -15.68 28.90 -0.93
N GLU A 149 -16.66 28.32 -0.23
CA GLU A 149 -17.48 28.98 0.78
C GLU A 149 -16.73 29.22 2.12
N GLY A 150 -15.49 28.76 2.25
CA GLY A 150 -14.65 28.95 3.43
C GLY A 150 -14.90 27.95 4.57
N ARG A 151 -15.56 26.82 4.30
CA ARG A 151 -15.76 25.76 5.31
C ARG A 151 -14.43 25.06 5.63
N SER A 152 -14.23 24.72 6.89
CA SER A 152 -13.02 24.03 7.35
C SER A 152 -12.97 22.57 6.86
N VAL A 153 -11.78 21.98 6.84
CA VAL A 153 -11.59 20.55 6.54
C VAL A 153 -12.35 19.68 7.54
N ASP A 154 -12.34 20.06 8.80
CA ASP A 154 -12.99 19.31 9.87
C ASP A 154 -14.51 19.35 9.73
N TYR A 155 -15.08 20.51 9.33
CA TYR A 155 -16.50 20.62 9.02
C TYR A 155 -16.91 19.69 7.87
N ILE A 156 -16.15 19.70 6.77
CA ILE A 156 -16.44 18.86 5.60
C ILE A 156 -16.27 17.37 5.94
N ALA A 157 -15.25 17.02 6.72
CA ALA A 157 -14.98 15.66 7.18
C ALA A 157 -16.16 15.13 7.97
N ALA A 158 -16.61 15.93 8.93
CA ALA A 158 -17.72 15.62 9.77
C ALA A 158 -19.03 15.51 8.93
N LEU A 159 -19.21 16.35 7.90
CA LEU A 159 -20.43 16.37 7.07
C LEU A 159 -20.59 15.12 6.21
N PHE A 160 -19.49 14.63 5.63
CA PHE A 160 -19.48 13.43 4.80
C PHE A 160 -19.15 12.14 5.58
N SER A 161 -19.06 12.20 6.91
CA SER A 161 -18.61 11.08 7.75
C SER A 161 -17.27 10.48 7.26
N ALA A 162 -16.34 11.35 6.86
CA ALA A 162 -15.04 11.00 6.30
C ALA A 162 -13.90 11.47 7.20
N SER A 163 -12.70 10.88 7.09
CA SER A 163 -11.53 11.36 7.82
C SER A 163 -11.00 12.68 7.23
N PRO A 164 -10.34 13.55 8.03
CA PRO A 164 -9.72 14.77 7.50
C PRO A 164 -8.72 14.51 6.37
N LEU A 165 -8.00 13.39 6.41
CA LEU A 165 -7.11 12.96 5.32
C LEU A 165 -7.89 12.69 4.03
N THR A 166 -9.01 11.97 4.11
CA THR A 166 -9.89 11.75 2.96
C THR A 166 -10.39 13.07 2.38
N VAL A 167 -10.75 14.04 3.23
CA VAL A 167 -11.16 15.36 2.74
C VAL A 167 -10.03 16.08 2.01
N ARG A 168 -8.82 16.09 2.55
CA ARG A 168 -7.65 16.68 1.88
C ARG A 168 -7.39 16.00 0.53
N ARG A 169 -7.46 14.67 0.46
CA ARG A 169 -7.35 13.88 -0.79
C ARG A 169 -8.43 14.32 -1.79
N ARG A 170 -9.70 14.41 -1.39
CA ARG A 170 -10.82 14.84 -2.25
C ARG A 170 -10.71 16.28 -2.72
N MET A 171 -10.31 17.21 -1.84
CA MET A 171 -10.07 18.60 -2.24
C MET A 171 -8.93 18.71 -3.26
N LYS A 172 -7.85 17.93 -3.09
CA LYS A 172 -6.77 17.88 -4.07
C LYS A 172 -7.27 17.40 -5.44
N LEU A 173 -8.10 16.35 -5.48
CA LEU A 173 -8.74 15.89 -6.72
C LEU A 173 -9.67 16.93 -7.35
N ALA A 174 -10.43 17.67 -6.53
CA ALA A 174 -11.38 18.68 -7.01
C ALA A 174 -10.69 19.91 -7.64
N ASN A 175 -9.40 20.08 -7.39
CA ASN A 175 -8.55 21.15 -7.94
C ASN A 175 -7.73 20.73 -9.18
N VAL A 176 -7.90 19.50 -9.67
CA VAL A 176 -7.28 19.01 -10.92
C VAL A 176 -7.84 19.77 -12.15
N SER A 177 -7.16 19.72 -13.29
CA SER A 177 -7.60 20.35 -14.54
C SER A 177 -9.11 20.17 -14.81
N PRO A 178 -9.84 21.25 -15.15
CA PRO A 178 -11.24 21.17 -15.54
C PRO A 178 -11.53 20.20 -16.69
N LYS A 179 -10.57 19.98 -17.61
CA LYS A 179 -10.72 19.02 -18.70
C LYS A 179 -10.75 17.58 -18.19
N LEU A 180 -9.89 17.25 -17.22
CA LEU A 180 -9.87 15.93 -16.59
C LEU A 180 -11.11 15.69 -15.72
N LEU A 181 -11.61 16.72 -15.03
CA LEU A 181 -12.88 16.65 -14.31
C LEU A 181 -14.08 16.44 -15.24
N ALA A 182 -14.05 17.01 -16.46
CA ALA A 182 -15.07 16.74 -17.47
C ALA A 182 -15.03 15.26 -17.92
N LEU A 183 -13.84 14.69 -18.10
CA LEU A 183 -13.70 13.26 -18.41
C LEU A 183 -14.19 12.37 -17.25
N LEU A 184 -14.02 12.80 -15.99
CA LEU A 184 -14.51 12.04 -14.83
C LEU A 184 -16.05 11.96 -14.86
N ARG A 185 -16.69 13.06 -15.29
CA ARG A 185 -18.14 13.12 -15.45
C ARG A 185 -18.68 12.21 -16.55
N GLU A 186 -17.86 11.95 -17.56
CA GLU A 186 -18.17 11.06 -18.69
C GLU A 186 -17.76 9.61 -18.44
N ASP A 187 -17.33 9.27 -17.21
CA ASP A 187 -16.77 7.97 -16.83
C ASP A 187 -15.56 7.52 -17.68
N ALA A 188 -14.87 8.48 -18.34
CA ALA A 188 -13.73 8.21 -19.21
C ALA A 188 -12.39 8.15 -18.46
N ILE A 189 -12.35 8.66 -17.23
CA ILE A 189 -11.20 8.57 -16.30
C ILE A 189 -11.72 8.11 -14.94
N THR A 190 -10.97 7.24 -14.26
CA THR A 190 -11.29 6.79 -12.91
C THR A 190 -10.72 7.72 -11.85
N LEU A 191 -11.26 7.65 -10.63
CA LEU A 191 -10.72 8.39 -9.49
C LEU A 191 -9.24 8.08 -9.22
N ASP A 192 -8.81 6.82 -9.39
CA ASP A 192 -7.43 6.41 -9.13
C ASP A 192 -6.45 6.98 -10.17
N GLN A 193 -6.89 7.07 -11.43
CA GLN A 193 -6.13 7.72 -12.49
C GLN A 193 -6.03 9.23 -12.25
N LEU A 194 -7.14 9.85 -11.82
CA LEU A 194 -7.16 11.26 -11.45
C LEU A 194 -6.25 11.53 -10.24
N ALA A 195 -6.22 10.64 -9.25
CA ALA A 195 -5.33 10.71 -8.10
C ALA A 195 -3.86 10.62 -8.48
N ALA A 196 -3.51 9.75 -9.44
CA ALA A 196 -2.15 9.70 -9.97
C ALA A 196 -1.75 11.03 -10.66
N LEU A 197 -2.64 11.61 -11.48
CA LEU A 197 -2.39 12.89 -12.15
C LEU A 197 -2.30 14.06 -11.16
N ALA A 198 -3.09 14.03 -10.09
CA ALA A 198 -3.09 15.06 -9.06
C ALA A 198 -1.74 15.20 -8.32
N LEU A 199 -0.78 14.28 -8.53
CA LEU A 199 0.58 14.41 -8.03
C LEU A 199 1.34 15.60 -8.66
N ALA A 200 1.00 15.97 -9.90
CA ALA A 200 1.45 17.21 -10.51
C ALA A 200 0.51 18.36 -10.08
N ASP A 201 1.06 19.47 -9.59
CA ASP A 201 0.25 20.63 -9.20
C ASP A 201 -0.16 21.51 -10.41
N ASP A 202 0.54 21.36 -11.54
CA ASP A 202 0.31 22.11 -12.76
C ASP A 202 -0.70 21.43 -13.71
N HIS A 203 -1.71 22.18 -14.16
CA HIS A 203 -2.77 21.67 -15.02
C HIS A 203 -2.27 21.29 -16.42
N GLU A 204 -1.29 22.01 -16.96
CA GLU A 204 -0.74 21.71 -18.29
C GLU A 204 -0.01 20.36 -18.28
N THR A 205 0.78 20.11 -17.24
CA THR A 205 1.48 18.83 -17.01
C THR A 205 0.49 17.67 -16.85
N GLN A 206 -0.58 17.86 -16.06
CA GLN A 206 -1.64 16.85 -15.90
C GLN A 206 -2.29 16.49 -17.24
N GLU A 207 -2.62 17.51 -18.05
CA GLU A 207 -3.26 17.34 -19.35
C GLU A 207 -2.32 16.65 -20.35
N HIS A 208 -1.08 17.13 -20.48
CA HIS A 208 -0.06 16.54 -21.36
C HIS A 208 0.12 15.06 -21.05
N ILE A 209 0.34 14.70 -19.79
CA ILE A 209 0.58 13.31 -19.39
C ILE A 209 -0.63 12.42 -19.71
N TRP A 210 -1.86 12.92 -19.56
CA TRP A 210 -3.05 12.14 -19.87
C TRP A 210 -3.32 11.99 -21.38
N PHE A 211 -3.26 13.10 -22.13
CA PHE A 211 -3.62 13.13 -23.55
C PHE A 211 -2.55 12.51 -24.46
N ASP A 212 -1.28 12.57 -24.07
CA ASP A 212 -0.19 11.94 -24.83
C ASP A 212 0.01 10.46 -24.46
N ALA A 213 -0.55 10.01 -23.32
CA ALA A 213 -0.52 8.62 -22.91
C ALA A 213 -1.49 7.76 -23.74
N ASN A 214 -0.99 6.61 -24.18
CA ASN A 214 -1.82 5.54 -24.73
C ASN A 214 -2.65 4.85 -23.62
N ASP A 215 -3.70 4.12 -23.98
CA ASP A 215 -4.61 3.49 -23.01
C ASP A 215 -3.92 2.62 -21.96
N TRP A 216 -2.89 1.86 -22.34
CA TRP A 216 -2.12 1.03 -21.39
C TRP A 216 -1.21 1.86 -20.47
N GLN A 217 -0.81 3.07 -20.87
CA GLN A 217 -0.01 4.00 -20.07
C GLN A 217 -0.87 4.82 -19.10
N ARG A 218 -2.21 4.82 -19.28
CA ARG A 218 -3.16 5.48 -18.38
C ARG A 218 -3.41 4.70 -17.08
N GLN A 219 -2.62 3.66 -16.77
CA GLN A 219 -2.72 3.03 -15.45
C GLN A 219 -2.09 3.94 -14.39
N PRO A 220 -2.62 3.99 -13.15
CA PRO A 220 -2.15 4.90 -12.10
C PRO A 220 -0.64 4.86 -11.84
N ASN A 221 -0.02 3.68 -11.92
CA ASN A 221 1.42 3.52 -11.67
C ASN A 221 2.28 4.15 -12.78
N TYR A 222 1.88 4.01 -14.05
CA TYR A 222 2.59 4.63 -15.17
C TYR A 222 2.40 6.14 -15.19
N LEU A 223 1.22 6.64 -14.84
CA LEU A 223 0.95 8.08 -14.71
C LEU A 223 1.81 8.70 -13.60
N ARG A 224 1.91 8.06 -12.43
CA ARG A 224 2.83 8.48 -11.36
C ARG A 224 4.28 8.51 -11.84
N GLN A 225 4.73 7.44 -12.49
CA GLN A 225 6.09 7.35 -13.01
C GLN A 225 6.39 8.40 -14.11
N ALA A 226 5.40 8.77 -14.93
CA ALA A 226 5.56 9.81 -15.94
C ALA A 226 5.79 11.19 -15.31
N ILE A 227 5.10 11.49 -14.21
CA ILE A 227 5.28 12.73 -13.43
C ILE A 227 6.63 12.72 -12.72
N THR A 228 6.98 11.60 -12.09
CA THR A 228 8.12 11.52 -11.18
C THR A 228 9.38 10.99 -11.87
N ARG A 229 9.43 10.99 -13.21
CA ARG A 229 10.56 10.40 -13.96
C ARG A 229 11.91 11.04 -13.63
N ALA A 230 11.91 12.32 -13.26
CA ALA A 230 13.10 13.06 -12.82
C ALA A 230 13.30 13.01 -11.29
N GLU A 231 12.34 12.48 -10.54
CA GLU A 231 12.33 12.48 -9.08
C GLU A 231 12.58 11.06 -8.53
N ILE A 232 13.21 10.98 -7.37
CA ILE A 232 13.50 9.71 -6.69
C ILE A 232 12.34 9.38 -5.75
N ASP A 233 11.72 8.21 -5.93
CA ASP A 233 10.70 7.69 -5.02
C ASP A 233 11.31 7.35 -3.65
N ALA A 234 10.87 8.05 -2.61
CA ALA A 234 11.36 7.92 -1.24
C ALA A 234 11.00 6.57 -0.60
N SER A 235 9.87 5.96 -0.96
CA SER A 235 9.46 4.68 -0.36
C SER A 235 10.24 3.50 -0.92
N ARG A 236 10.61 3.59 -2.21
CA ARG A 236 11.34 2.52 -2.92
C ARG A 236 12.85 2.69 -2.89
N SER A 237 13.36 3.91 -2.71
CA SER A 237 14.80 4.15 -2.74
C SER A 237 15.48 3.70 -1.46
N ARG A 238 16.40 2.72 -1.57
CA ARG A 238 17.19 2.26 -0.43
C ARG A 238 18.08 3.36 0.16
N LEU A 239 18.49 4.34 -0.66
CA LEU A 239 19.32 5.47 -0.21
C LEU A 239 18.54 6.38 0.73
N VAL A 240 17.25 6.56 0.45
CA VAL A 240 16.35 7.34 1.31
C VAL A 240 16.05 6.59 2.60
N ARG A 241 15.94 5.26 2.56
CA ARG A 241 15.81 4.44 3.78
C ARG A 241 17.08 4.49 4.65
N PHE A 242 18.25 4.52 4.02
CA PHE A 242 19.53 4.64 4.73
C PHE A 242 19.72 6.00 5.40
N VAL A 243 19.40 7.11 4.72
CA VAL A 243 19.52 8.46 5.30
C VAL A 243 18.36 8.79 6.23
N GLY A 244 17.16 8.41 5.85
CA GLY A 244 15.89 8.80 6.47
C GLY A 244 15.34 10.10 5.88
N VAL A 245 14.02 10.15 5.67
CA VAL A 245 13.32 11.33 5.11
C VAL A 245 13.51 12.56 6.02
N ALA A 246 13.45 12.37 7.34
CA ALA A 246 13.62 13.46 8.31
C ALA A 246 15.00 14.13 8.26
N VAL A 247 16.07 13.36 8.03
CA VAL A 247 17.44 13.89 7.90
C VAL A 247 17.59 14.68 6.61
N TYR A 248 16.99 14.19 5.52
CA TYR A 248 16.98 14.89 4.24
C TYR A 248 16.18 16.21 4.30
N GLU A 249 15.01 16.23 4.96
CA GLU A 249 14.24 17.46 5.19
C GLU A 249 15.00 18.44 6.09
N ALA A 250 15.68 17.96 7.15
CA ALA A 250 16.51 18.78 8.02
C ALA A 250 17.71 19.42 7.30
N ALA A 251 18.23 18.75 6.26
CA ALA A 251 19.28 19.28 5.40
C ALA A 251 18.76 20.31 4.36
N GLY A 252 17.48 20.67 4.39
CA GLY A 252 16.85 21.61 3.47
C GLY A 252 16.33 20.97 2.19
N GLY A 253 16.29 19.64 2.11
CA GLY A 253 15.76 18.90 0.97
C GLY A 253 14.25 19.00 0.87
N TYR A 254 13.73 19.32 -0.31
CA TYR A 254 12.28 19.30 -0.57
C TYR A 254 11.79 17.89 -0.89
N VAL A 255 10.77 17.44 -0.16
CA VAL A 255 10.08 16.16 -0.39
C VAL A 255 8.64 16.45 -0.81
N ARG A 256 8.28 16.07 -2.03
CA ARG A 256 6.90 16.13 -2.51
C ARG A 256 6.14 14.94 -1.93
N ARG A 257 5.35 15.16 -0.89
CA ARG A 257 4.56 14.09 -0.25
C ARG A 257 3.40 13.66 -1.15
N ASP A 258 3.28 12.35 -1.38
CA ASP A 258 2.14 11.80 -2.10
C ASP A 258 0.97 11.61 -1.12
N LEU A 259 -0.04 12.46 -1.23
CA LEU A 259 -1.23 12.39 -0.38
C LEU A 259 -2.07 11.14 -0.64
N PHE A 260 -1.88 10.42 -1.75
CA PHE A 260 -2.71 9.28 -2.16
C PHE A 260 -2.07 7.92 -1.93
N SER A 261 -0.83 7.87 -1.44
CA SER A 261 -0.21 6.63 -0.97
C SER A 261 -0.47 6.43 0.52
N ASP A 262 -0.48 5.17 0.95
CA ASP A 262 -0.66 4.77 2.34
C ASP A 262 0.68 4.42 3.02
N ASP A 263 1.81 4.50 2.29
CA ASP A 263 3.14 4.29 2.88
C ASP A 263 3.57 5.50 3.74
N GLU A 264 4.10 5.25 4.94
CA GLU A 264 4.57 6.31 5.86
C GLU A 264 5.66 7.21 5.24
N ASN A 265 6.45 6.67 4.32
CA ASN A 265 7.52 7.38 3.59
C ASN A 265 7.15 7.68 2.12
N ALA A 266 5.86 7.74 1.78
CA ALA A 266 5.43 8.07 0.43
C ALA A 266 5.74 9.53 0.06
N GLY A 267 6.76 9.71 -0.76
CA GLY A 267 7.11 11.02 -1.31
C GLY A 267 8.15 10.93 -2.39
N TYR A 268 8.34 12.02 -3.11
CA TYR A 268 9.30 12.13 -4.19
C TYR A 268 10.34 13.19 -3.86
N ILE A 269 11.60 12.82 -4.05
CA ILE A 269 12.77 13.67 -3.81
C ILE A 269 13.27 14.20 -5.15
N ALA A 270 13.32 15.51 -5.29
CA ALA A 270 13.83 16.15 -6.51
C ALA A 270 15.36 16.31 -6.52
N ASP A 271 15.99 16.52 -5.36
CA ASP A 271 17.44 16.77 -5.26
C ASP A 271 18.21 15.48 -4.97
N ALA A 272 18.60 14.80 -6.05
CA ALA A 272 19.43 13.61 -5.99
C ALA A 272 20.86 13.89 -5.49
N GLU A 273 21.40 15.08 -5.73
CA GLU A 273 22.77 15.43 -5.35
C GLU A 273 22.88 15.63 -3.85
N LEU A 274 21.90 16.29 -3.22
CA LEU A 274 21.83 16.44 -1.78
C LEU A 274 21.71 15.07 -1.10
N LEU A 275 20.86 14.18 -1.63
CA LEU A 275 20.74 12.82 -1.11
C LEU A 275 22.08 12.06 -1.18
N GLN A 276 22.78 12.13 -2.32
CA GLN A 276 24.09 11.49 -2.47
C GLN A 276 25.14 12.05 -1.50
N LYS A 277 25.14 13.37 -1.26
CA LYS A 277 26.04 14.01 -0.28
C LYS A 277 25.78 13.50 1.14
N LEU A 278 24.52 13.38 1.56
CA LEU A 278 24.17 12.87 2.87
C LEU A 278 24.52 11.38 3.03
N VAL A 279 24.31 10.58 1.98
CA VAL A 279 24.75 9.17 1.96
C VAL A 279 26.26 9.08 2.12
N ALA A 280 27.03 9.87 1.36
CA ALA A 280 28.49 9.90 1.45
C ALA A 280 28.95 10.28 2.87
N GLN A 281 28.41 11.35 3.45
CA GLN A 281 28.73 11.76 4.82
C GLN A 281 28.45 10.67 5.87
N LYS A 282 27.32 9.97 5.73
CA LYS A 282 26.96 8.88 6.65
C LYS A 282 27.86 7.65 6.46
N LEU A 283 28.24 7.33 5.22
CA LEU A 283 29.21 6.26 4.93
C LEU A 283 30.61 6.62 5.43
N ASP A 284 31.04 7.87 5.27
CA ASP A 284 32.33 8.35 5.75
C ASP A 284 32.41 8.29 7.28
N ALA A 285 31.35 8.70 7.99
CA ALA A 285 31.27 8.58 9.45
C ALA A 285 31.38 7.11 9.91
N ALA A 286 30.65 6.20 9.26
CA ALA A 286 30.75 4.76 9.52
C ALA A 286 32.15 4.20 9.18
N ALA A 287 32.80 4.71 8.14
CA ALA A 287 34.15 4.33 7.78
C ALA A 287 35.19 4.80 8.81
N GLU A 288 35.01 5.98 9.42
CA GLU A 288 35.86 6.43 10.53
C GLU A 288 35.73 5.53 11.76
N GLU A 289 34.52 5.09 12.10
CA GLU A 289 34.29 4.14 13.20
C GLU A 289 35.02 2.81 12.96
N VAL A 290 34.91 2.27 11.74
CA VAL A 290 35.63 1.05 11.35
C VAL A 290 37.13 1.30 11.31
N ARG A 291 37.60 2.49 10.93
CA ARG A 291 39.04 2.80 10.94
C ARG A 291 39.62 2.80 12.34
N ALA A 292 38.85 3.25 13.31
CA ALA A 292 39.24 3.21 14.71
C ALA A 292 39.44 1.77 15.23
N GLU A 293 38.88 0.75 14.56
CA GLU A 293 39.12 -0.66 14.88
C GLU A 293 40.55 -1.10 14.49
N GLY A 294 41.23 -0.44 13.54
CA GLY A 294 42.62 -0.74 13.16
C GLY A 294 42.81 -1.48 11.83
N TRP A 295 41.82 -1.47 10.94
CA TRP A 295 41.91 -2.11 9.62
C TRP A 295 42.93 -1.42 8.69
N GLY A 296 43.71 -2.21 7.94
CA GLY A 296 44.78 -1.71 7.07
C GLY A 296 44.32 -0.80 5.93
N TRP A 297 43.08 -0.98 5.44
CA TRP A 297 42.43 -0.07 4.51
C TRP A 297 40.90 -0.17 4.60
N ILE A 298 40.22 0.92 4.23
CA ILE A 298 38.76 0.98 4.25
C ILE A 298 38.28 1.65 2.97
N GLU A 299 37.30 1.03 2.31
CA GLU A 299 36.62 1.59 1.15
C GLU A 299 35.12 1.69 1.38
N THR A 300 34.55 2.85 1.06
CA THR A 300 33.11 3.10 1.10
C THR A 300 32.53 2.92 -0.28
N ARG A 301 31.45 2.13 -0.43
CA ARG A 301 30.72 2.03 -1.70
C ARG A 301 29.22 2.17 -1.49
N VAL A 302 28.58 2.83 -2.45
CA VAL A 302 27.12 3.01 -2.45
C VAL A 302 26.41 1.73 -2.87
N GLU A 303 27.04 0.82 -3.62
CA GLU A 303 26.46 -0.45 -4.05
C GLU A 303 27.44 -1.61 -3.86
N ARG A 304 26.89 -2.80 -3.59
CA ARG A 304 27.65 -4.05 -3.51
C ARG A 304 27.91 -4.57 -4.93
N ASP A 305 29.09 -4.32 -5.48
CA ASP A 305 29.53 -4.98 -6.70
C ASP A 305 30.09 -6.37 -6.37
N PHE A 306 29.30 -7.42 -6.66
CA PHE A 306 29.69 -8.80 -6.45
C PHE A 306 30.97 -9.19 -7.20
N LEU A 307 31.19 -8.64 -8.41
CA LEU A 307 32.37 -8.98 -9.21
C LEU A 307 33.63 -8.35 -8.62
N GLU A 308 33.53 -7.12 -8.11
CA GLU A 308 34.63 -6.45 -7.43
C GLU A 308 34.98 -7.16 -6.13
N LEU A 309 33.99 -7.46 -5.28
CA LEU A 309 34.18 -8.13 -3.99
C LEU A 309 34.80 -9.54 -4.12
N ASN A 310 34.51 -10.26 -5.21
CA ASN A 310 35.08 -11.59 -5.46
C ASN A 310 36.56 -11.55 -5.91
N ARG A 311 37.12 -10.37 -6.23
CA ARG A 311 38.55 -10.20 -6.53
C ARG A 311 39.42 -10.16 -5.28
N TYR A 312 38.82 -9.92 -4.11
CA TYR A 312 39.49 -9.90 -2.83
C TYR A 312 39.42 -11.28 -2.19
N GLY A 313 40.50 -11.70 -1.54
CA GLY A 313 40.47 -12.87 -0.69
C GLY A 313 39.76 -12.56 0.64
N ARG A 314 39.23 -13.59 1.30
CA ARG A 314 38.52 -13.42 2.58
C ARG A 314 39.24 -14.16 3.69
N LEU A 315 39.70 -13.42 4.69
CA LEU A 315 40.12 -13.99 5.96
C LEU A 315 38.90 -14.28 6.82
N ARG A 316 38.95 -15.39 7.56
CA ARG A 316 37.94 -15.70 8.57
C ARG A 316 38.46 -15.25 9.94
N PRO A 317 37.57 -14.70 10.79
CA PRO A 317 37.93 -14.42 12.17
C PRO A 317 38.33 -15.72 12.88
N VAL A 318 39.28 -15.61 13.79
CA VAL A 318 39.74 -16.75 14.59
C VAL A 318 38.85 -16.87 15.82
N GLN A 319 38.44 -18.08 16.15
CA GLN A 319 37.68 -18.35 17.35
C GLN A 319 38.64 -18.35 18.54
N ARG A 320 38.49 -17.38 19.46
CA ARG A 320 39.23 -17.41 20.73
C ARG A 320 38.67 -18.50 21.63
N PRO A 321 39.49 -19.08 22.53
CA PRO A 321 38.97 -19.94 23.58
C PRO A 321 37.93 -19.18 24.43
N TYR A 322 36.81 -19.84 24.72
CA TYR A 322 35.79 -19.30 25.62
C TYR A 322 36.36 -19.12 27.03
N THR A 323 35.95 -18.05 27.70
CA THR A 323 36.23 -17.90 29.13
C THR A 323 35.36 -18.86 29.94
N ASP A 324 35.78 -19.18 31.17
CA ASP A 324 35.03 -20.06 32.07
C ASP A 324 33.60 -19.53 32.38
N ASP A 325 33.40 -18.21 32.34
CA ASP A 325 32.09 -17.58 32.50
C ASP A 325 31.22 -17.73 31.25
N GLU A 326 31.78 -17.51 30.06
CA GLU A 326 31.08 -17.69 28.77
C GLU A 326 30.71 -19.15 28.53
N GLN A 327 31.63 -20.08 28.82
CA GLN A 327 31.35 -21.51 28.70
C GLN A 327 30.20 -21.94 29.63
N ARG A 328 30.19 -21.45 30.87
CA ARG A 328 29.07 -21.70 31.80
C ARG A 328 27.75 -21.14 31.30
N GLN A 329 27.76 -19.98 30.65
CA GLN A 329 26.56 -19.39 30.04
C GLN A 329 26.07 -20.20 28.84
N MET A 330 26.98 -20.66 27.98
CA MET A 330 26.65 -21.53 26.85
C MET A 330 26.07 -22.87 27.30
N ASP A 331 26.66 -23.49 28.33
CA ASP A 331 26.18 -24.75 28.88
C ASP A 331 24.78 -24.57 29.51
N ALA A 332 24.54 -23.45 30.20
CA ALA A 332 23.24 -23.12 30.78
C ALA A 332 22.16 -22.86 29.72
N LEU A 333 22.50 -22.12 28.65
CA LEU A 333 21.58 -21.85 27.54
C LEU A 333 21.28 -23.12 26.73
N THR A 334 22.27 -23.98 26.51
CA THR A 334 22.07 -25.29 25.88
C THR A 334 21.14 -26.16 26.72
N ALA A 335 21.34 -26.23 28.03
CA ALA A 335 20.44 -26.97 28.93
C ALA A 335 19.01 -26.40 28.92
N GLN A 336 18.86 -25.07 28.83
CA GLN A 336 17.54 -24.43 28.69
C GLN A 336 16.88 -24.75 27.34
N GLN A 337 17.64 -24.78 26.24
CA GLN A 337 17.16 -25.20 24.93
C GLN A 337 16.64 -26.64 24.97
N ASP A 338 17.43 -27.56 25.55
CA ASP A 338 17.06 -28.97 25.67
C ASP A 338 15.77 -29.15 26.50
N GLU A 339 15.65 -28.44 27.63
CA GLU A 339 14.44 -28.47 28.46
C GLU A 339 13.20 -27.93 27.71
N LEU A 340 13.36 -26.85 26.93
CA LEU A 340 12.28 -26.30 26.11
C LEU A 340 11.90 -27.22 24.96
N ALA A 341 12.86 -27.91 24.35
CA ALA A 341 12.62 -28.90 23.31
C ALA A 341 11.88 -30.13 23.86
N GLU A 342 12.24 -30.62 25.05
CA GLU A 342 11.53 -31.70 25.73
C GLU A 342 10.08 -31.30 26.07
N LYS A 343 9.86 -30.06 26.53
CA LYS A 343 8.50 -29.52 26.77
C LYS A 343 7.69 -29.43 25.49
N LEU A 344 8.33 -29.07 24.37
CA LEU A 344 7.69 -29.02 23.06
C LEU A 344 7.30 -30.42 22.57
N GLU A 345 8.17 -31.42 22.77
CA GLU A 345 7.89 -32.81 22.39
C GLU A 345 6.85 -33.47 23.30
N ALA A 346 6.76 -33.06 24.57
CA ALA A 346 5.78 -33.56 25.53
C ALA A 346 4.36 -33.00 25.32
N LEU A 347 4.17 -31.98 24.48
CA LEU A 347 2.85 -31.43 24.16
C LEU A 347 2.02 -32.46 23.39
N SER A 348 0.81 -32.71 23.88
CA SER A 348 -0.16 -33.59 23.20
C SER A 348 -0.94 -32.81 22.14
N GLU A 349 -1.07 -33.36 20.93
CA GLU A 349 -1.91 -32.78 19.86
C GLU A 349 -3.41 -32.71 20.25
N ASP A 350 -3.83 -33.42 21.29
CA ASP A 350 -5.22 -33.44 21.78
C ASP A 350 -5.53 -32.30 22.76
N ASP A 351 -4.56 -31.48 23.17
CA ASP A 351 -4.77 -30.33 24.06
C ASP A 351 -5.36 -29.12 23.31
N GLU A 352 -6.41 -28.53 23.88
CA GLU A 352 -7.17 -27.41 23.26
C GLU A 352 -6.30 -26.15 23.03
N ASN A 353 -5.18 -26.04 23.76
CA ASN A 353 -4.19 -24.97 23.66
C ASN A 353 -2.84 -25.40 23.07
N ALA A 354 -2.70 -26.65 22.59
CA ALA A 354 -1.41 -27.22 22.19
C ALA A 354 -0.66 -26.36 21.15
N TYR A 355 -1.38 -25.82 20.17
CA TYR A 355 -0.80 -24.94 19.15
C TYR A 355 -0.28 -23.61 19.74
N ALA A 356 -1.05 -22.98 20.62
CA ALA A 356 -0.65 -21.70 21.22
C ALA A 356 0.52 -21.87 22.21
N GLU A 357 0.63 -23.03 22.86
CA GLU A 357 1.75 -23.35 23.75
C GLU A 357 3.00 -23.76 22.97
N ALA A 358 2.85 -24.51 21.88
CA ALA A 358 3.94 -24.82 20.96
C ALA A 358 4.55 -23.55 20.34
N ASP A 359 3.73 -22.60 19.91
CA ASP A 359 4.21 -21.32 19.38
C ASP A 359 5.05 -20.55 20.42
N ARG A 360 4.59 -20.51 21.68
CA ARG A 360 5.34 -19.85 22.77
C ARG A 360 6.67 -20.52 23.06
N LEU A 361 6.71 -21.86 23.08
CA LEU A 361 7.93 -22.62 23.29
C LEU A 361 8.91 -22.43 22.14
N ASN A 362 8.43 -22.42 20.89
CA ASN A 362 9.25 -22.11 19.72
C ASN A 362 9.83 -20.69 19.80
N ASP A 363 9.03 -19.68 20.14
CA ASP A 363 9.51 -18.30 20.34
C ASP A 363 10.60 -18.21 21.42
N GLU A 364 10.53 -19.06 22.45
CA GLU A 364 11.51 -19.11 23.52
C GLU A 364 12.79 -19.85 23.09
N ILE A 365 12.66 -20.96 22.36
CA ILE A 365 13.78 -21.68 21.74
C ILE A 365 14.53 -20.76 20.77
N GLU A 366 13.81 -20.02 19.93
CA GLU A 366 14.42 -19.04 19.01
C GLU A 366 15.19 -17.96 19.77
N ARG A 367 14.66 -17.47 20.90
CA ARG A 367 15.36 -16.50 21.76
C ARG A 367 16.64 -17.08 22.37
N VAL A 368 16.60 -18.31 22.86
CA VAL A 368 17.77 -19.00 23.43
C VAL A 368 18.82 -19.27 22.34
N ASN A 369 18.40 -19.69 21.15
CA ASN A 369 19.29 -19.87 20.00
C ASN A 369 19.96 -18.57 19.57
N ALA A 370 19.21 -17.47 19.53
CA ALA A 370 19.77 -16.15 19.23
C ALA A 370 20.82 -15.73 20.28
N ALA A 371 20.59 -16.04 21.56
CA ALA A 371 21.56 -15.77 22.62
C ALA A 371 22.83 -16.62 22.50
N LEU A 372 22.70 -17.92 22.17
CA LEU A 372 23.83 -18.81 21.90
C LEU A 372 24.68 -18.31 20.71
N ILE A 373 24.04 -18.00 19.58
CA ILE A 373 24.71 -17.43 18.41
C ILE A 373 25.40 -16.10 18.77
N GLY A 374 24.76 -15.28 19.61
CA GLY A 374 25.33 -14.05 20.14
C GLY A 374 26.65 -14.30 20.88
N LEU A 375 26.68 -15.26 21.82
CA LEU A 375 27.90 -15.62 22.56
C LEU A 375 28.99 -16.19 21.65
N GLU A 376 28.64 -17.07 20.71
CA GLU A 376 29.59 -17.61 19.73
C GLU A 376 30.20 -16.49 18.88
N SER A 377 29.41 -15.50 18.47
CA SER A 377 29.87 -14.38 17.67
C SER A 377 30.86 -13.46 18.42
N VAL A 378 30.72 -13.34 19.75
CA VAL A 378 31.65 -12.57 20.61
C VAL A 378 32.99 -13.28 20.77
N ALA A 379 33.03 -14.61 20.59
CA ALA A 379 34.26 -15.38 20.59
C ALA A 379 35.02 -15.32 19.24
N LEU A 380 34.40 -14.79 18.18
CA LEU A 380 35.08 -14.54 16.91
C LEU A 380 35.85 -13.22 17.00
N VAL A 381 37.17 -13.31 17.02
CA VAL A 381 38.06 -12.15 17.13
C VAL A 381 38.98 -12.12 15.91
N TRP A 382 39.33 -10.91 15.49
CA TRP A 382 40.34 -10.68 14.45
C TRP A 382 41.70 -10.53 15.10
N ASP A 383 42.70 -11.25 14.59
CA ASP A 383 44.08 -11.08 15.05
C ASP A 383 44.65 -9.73 14.54
N GLU A 384 45.56 -9.11 15.30
CA GLU A 384 46.16 -7.81 14.94
C GLU A 384 46.88 -7.87 13.58
N GLN A 385 47.50 -9.02 13.27
CA GLN A 385 48.10 -9.29 11.96
C GLN A 385 47.05 -9.34 10.85
N GLN A 386 45.93 -10.04 11.08
CA GLN A 386 44.83 -10.12 10.12
C GLN A 386 44.19 -8.75 9.86
N MET A 387 44.03 -7.92 10.90
CA MET A 387 43.46 -6.58 10.76
C MET A 387 44.37 -5.63 9.98
N THR A 388 45.69 -5.79 10.10
CA THR A 388 46.66 -4.99 9.36
C THR A 388 46.70 -5.37 7.86
N GLU A 389 46.55 -6.66 7.54
CA GLU A 389 46.66 -7.18 6.18
C GLU A 389 45.34 -7.15 5.40
N ALA A 390 44.21 -7.21 6.11
CA ALA A 390 42.88 -7.09 5.56
C ALA A 390 42.32 -5.66 5.68
N GLY A 391 41.30 -5.40 4.88
CA GLY A 391 40.49 -4.21 4.97
C GLY A 391 39.02 -4.52 5.09
N ALA A 392 38.23 -3.45 5.15
CA ALA A 392 36.78 -3.52 5.27
C ALA A 392 36.11 -2.69 4.18
N PHE A 393 35.02 -3.23 3.62
CA PHE A 393 34.10 -2.45 2.79
C PHE A 393 32.90 -2.02 3.62
N VAL A 394 32.62 -0.72 3.58
CA VAL A 394 31.40 -0.15 4.14
C VAL A 394 30.43 0.07 2.99
N ILE A 395 29.38 -0.74 2.94
CA ILE A 395 28.36 -0.71 1.89
C ILE A 395 26.99 -0.49 2.51
N VAL A 396 26.10 0.14 1.78
CA VAL A 396 24.68 0.10 2.15
C VAL A 396 24.15 -1.28 1.69
N GLY A 397 23.20 -1.92 2.38
CA GLY A 397 22.54 -3.17 1.98
C GLY A 397 21.12 -2.99 1.37
N PRO A 398 20.56 -3.96 0.63
CA PRO A 398 19.39 -3.77 -0.23
C PRO A 398 18.16 -3.09 0.41
N GLN A 399 17.98 -3.17 1.73
CA GLN A 399 16.88 -2.53 2.46
C GLN A 399 17.23 -1.14 3.03
N GLY A 400 18.46 -0.66 2.82
CA GLY A 400 18.96 0.60 3.35
C GLY A 400 19.72 0.47 4.67
N GLU A 401 20.10 -0.74 5.05
CA GLU A 401 20.92 -1.04 6.23
C GLU A 401 22.41 -0.79 5.96
N LEU A 402 23.19 -0.51 7.00
CA LEU A 402 24.65 -0.45 6.88
C LEU A 402 25.21 -1.87 6.95
N VAL A 403 25.95 -2.30 5.93
CA VAL A 403 26.62 -3.60 5.88
C VAL A 403 28.12 -3.36 5.82
N ILE A 404 28.85 -3.90 6.80
CA ILE A 404 30.30 -3.79 6.88
C ILE A 404 30.89 -5.17 6.65
N GLU A 405 31.52 -5.37 5.50
CA GLU A 405 32.18 -6.63 5.14
C GLU A 405 33.66 -6.50 5.54
N ARG A 406 34.04 -7.15 6.64
CA ARG A 406 35.41 -7.17 7.20
C ARG A 406 36.22 -8.36 6.67
N GLY A 407 37.55 -8.28 6.77
CA GLY A 407 38.44 -9.40 6.44
C GLY A 407 38.76 -9.56 4.95
N LEU A 408 38.71 -8.47 4.16
CA LEU A 408 38.97 -8.50 2.73
C LEU A 408 40.45 -8.21 2.44
N VAL A 409 41.14 -9.13 1.78
CA VAL A 409 42.58 -9.03 1.49
C VAL A 409 42.77 -8.71 0.00
N ARG A 410 43.55 -7.67 -0.29
CA ARG A 410 43.93 -7.29 -1.66
C ARG A 410 44.85 -8.37 -2.24
N ARG A 411 44.79 -8.59 -3.57
CA ARG A 411 45.66 -9.58 -4.26
C ARG A 411 47.15 -9.33 -4.07
N GLU A 412 47.55 -8.11 -3.74
CA GLU A 412 48.94 -7.74 -3.44
C GLU A 412 49.43 -8.35 -2.11
N ASN A 413 48.53 -8.72 -1.20
CA ASN A 413 48.79 -9.39 0.07
C ASN A 413 48.45 -10.89 -0.01
N ALA A 414 48.73 -11.54 -1.15
CA ALA A 414 48.38 -12.95 -1.39
C ALA A 414 49.06 -13.94 -0.41
N ASP A 415 50.23 -13.59 0.12
CA ASP A 415 50.96 -14.42 1.09
C ASP A 415 50.18 -14.60 2.41
N ALA A 416 49.39 -13.59 2.80
CA ALA A 416 48.48 -13.66 3.95
C ALA A 416 47.29 -14.61 3.74
N LEU A 417 46.86 -14.77 2.47
CA LEU A 417 45.80 -15.71 2.08
C LEU A 417 46.28 -17.16 2.10
N GLU A 418 47.52 -17.41 1.67
CA GLU A 418 48.14 -18.74 1.77
C GLU A 418 48.42 -19.14 3.23
N ALA A 419 48.84 -18.20 4.08
CA ALA A 419 49.09 -18.45 5.50
C ALA A 419 47.80 -18.77 6.30
N ALA A 420 46.64 -18.28 5.86
CA ALA A 420 45.35 -18.46 6.51
C ALA A 420 44.46 -19.55 5.87
N ASP A 421 45.00 -20.34 4.93
CA ASP A 421 44.27 -21.39 4.19
C ASP A 421 42.99 -20.88 3.50
N ALA A 422 43.00 -19.62 3.07
CA ALA A 422 41.84 -18.92 2.51
C ALA A 422 41.85 -18.97 0.98
N HIS A 423 40.82 -19.58 0.38
CA HIS A 423 40.66 -19.63 -1.08
C HIS A 423 40.07 -18.32 -1.63
N VAL A 424 40.78 -17.69 -2.57
CA VAL A 424 40.22 -16.64 -3.43
C VAL A 424 39.19 -17.28 -4.35
N THR A 425 37.90 -17.04 -4.13
CA THR A 425 36.82 -17.44 -5.05
C THR A 425 36.73 -16.50 -6.26
N GLY A 426 37.87 -16.26 -6.91
CA GLY A 426 37.99 -15.47 -8.12
C GLY A 426 38.58 -16.33 -9.22
N THR A 427 37.79 -16.59 -10.25
CA THR A 427 38.24 -17.25 -11.48
C THR A 427 39.47 -16.52 -12.05
N PRO A 428 40.57 -17.21 -12.40
CA PRO A 428 41.62 -16.61 -13.19
C PRO A 428 41.12 -16.43 -14.63
N GLU A 429 41.25 -15.22 -15.17
CA GLU A 429 41.03 -14.97 -16.61
C GLU A 429 42.15 -15.62 -17.43
N ALA A 430 41.72 -16.57 -18.26
CA ALA A 430 42.19 -16.91 -19.61
C ALA A 430 43.70 -16.92 -19.91
N GLU A 431 44.29 -18.12 -19.85
CA GLU A 431 45.11 -18.60 -20.96
C GLU A 431 44.44 -19.83 -21.58
N ALA A 432 44.08 -19.73 -22.86
CA ALA A 432 43.58 -20.84 -23.63
C ALA A 432 44.75 -21.77 -24.00
N HIS A 433 44.67 -23.05 -23.65
CA HIS A 433 44.78 -24.16 -24.61
C HIS A 433 44.49 -25.52 -23.94
N ASP A 434 43.56 -26.24 -24.57
CA ASP A 434 43.29 -27.69 -24.55
C ASP A 434 43.02 -28.45 -23.25
N ALA A 435 41.80 -29.01 -23.23
CA ALA A 435 41.46 -30.37 -22.82
C ALA A 435 42.08 -30.92 -21.52
N VAL A 436 41.25 -31.08 -20.49
CA VAL A 436 40.76 -32.38 -19.98
C VAL A 436 40.18 -32.15 -18.58
N CYS A 437 38.88 -32.44 -18.46
CA CYS A 437 38.16 -32.51 -17.19
C CYS A 437 38.60 -33.74 -16.39
N ALA A 438 39.13 -33.53 -15.18
CA ALA A 438 39.32 -34.56 -14.16
C ALA A 438 39.26 -33.90 -12.78
N THR A 439 38.58 -34.40 -11.75
CA THR A 439 37.64 -35.51 -11.59
C THR A 439 36.99 -35.33 -10.23
N THR A 440 35.66 -35.31 -10.15
CA THR A 440 34.91 -35.61 -8.92
C THR A 440 35.13 -37.08 -8.52
N PRO A 441 35.18 -37.43 -7.23
CA PRO A 441 35.41 -38.81 -6.80
C PRO A 441 34.28 -39.73 -7.29
N LYS A 442 34.66 -40.76 -8.07
CA LYS A 442 33.74 -41.73 -8.66
C LYS A 442 33.16 -42.66 -7.59
N VAL A 443 31.91 -42.43 -7.19
CA VAL A 443 31.10 -43.48 -6.56
C VAL A 443 30.83 -44.56 -7.62
N LYS A 444 31.22 -45.80 -7.33
CA LYS A 444 31.00 -46.92 -8.27
C LYS A 444 29.50 -47.13 -8.47
N PRO A 445 28.98 -47.08 -9.71
CA PRO A 445 27.57 -47.34 -9.95
C PRO A 445 27.24 -48.79 -9.61
N VAL A 446 26.14 -49.01 -8.88
CA VAL A 446 25.66 -50.32 -8.39
C VAL A 446 25.38 -51.31 -9.53
N HIS A 447 25.23 -50.82 -10.77
CA HIS A 447 24.94 -51.64 -11.95
C HIS A 447 25.88 -51.33 -13.11
N SER A 448 26.19 -52.34 -13.91
CA SER A 448 27.07 -52.16 -15.07
C SER A 448 26.45 -51.21 -16.10
N ALA A 449 27.26 -50.34 -16.70
CA ALA A 449 26.81 -49.38 -17.72
C ALA A 449 26.07 -50.08 -18.88
N LYS A 450 26.49 -51.30 -19.24
CA LYS A 450 25.84 -52.15 -20.26
C LYS A 450 24.42 -52.57 -19.87
N LEU A 451 24.19 -52.87 -18.59
CA LEU A 451 22.86 -53.21 -18.07
C LEU A 451 21.95 -51.98 -18.09
N CYS A 452 22.45 -50.82 -17.63
CA CYS A 452 21.68 -49.57 -17.66
C CYS A 452 21.29 -49.18 -19.08
N GLN A 453 22.20 -49.28 -20.05
CA GLN A 453 21.90 -49.00 -21.46
C GLN A 453 20.83 -49.95 -22.02
N ARG A 454 20.90 -51.25 -21.70
CA ARG A 454 19.90 -52.23 -22.15
C ARG A 454 18.53 -51.97 -21.52
N LEU A 455 18.48 -51.65 -20.22
CA LEU A 455 17.23 -51.31 -19.53
C LEU A 455 16.62 -50.02 -20.06
N THR A 456 17.42 -48.99 -20.34
CA THR A 456 16.95 -47.74 -20.95
C THR A 456 16.43 -47.98 -22.38
N ALA A 457 17.11 -48.82 -23.16
CA ALA A 457 16.64 -49.21 -24.49
C ALA A 457 15.31 -49.97 -24.43
N HIS A 458 15.16 -50.93 -23.51
CA HIS A 458 13.92 -51.67 -23.29
C HIS A 458 12.79 -50.76 -22.82
N ARG A 459 13.05 -49.84 -21.89
CA ARG A 459 12.06 -48.84 -21.42
C ARG A 459 11.59 -47.95 -22.57
N THR A 460 12.52 -47.49 -23.41
CA THR A 460 12.19 -46.64 -24.56
C THR A 460 11.37 -47.41 -25.60
N ALA A 461 11.69 -48.68 -25.85
CA ALA A 461 10.93 -49.55 -26.74
C ALA A 461 9.51 -49.83 -26.20
N ALA A 462 9.37 -50.10 -24.90
CA ALA A 462 8.07 -50.32 -24.26
C ALA A 462 7.18 -49.07 -24.32
N MET A 463 7.75 -47.89 -24.03
CA MET A 463 7.02 -46.62 -24.15
C MET A 463 6.55 -46.35 -25.58
N ARG A 464 7.39 -46.61 -26.59
CA ARG A 464 7.00 -46.50 -28.00
C ARG A 464 5.88 -47.47 -28.38
N ALA A 465 5.93 -48.71 -27.87
CA ALA A 465 4.88 -49.70 -28.10
C ALA A 465 3.54 -49.26 -27.48
N GLU A 466 3.54 -48.74 -26.25
CA GLU A 466 2.32 -48.26 -25.58
C GLU A 466 1.74 -46.99 -26.23
N LEU A 467 2.58 -46.06 -26.66
CA LEU A 467 2.14 -44.89 -27.45
C LEU A 467 1.49 -45.31 -28.78
N SER A 468 2.05 -46.33 -29.46
CA SER A 468 1.45 -46.86 -30.68
C SER A 468 0.11 -47.57 -30.44
N ARG A 469 -0.06 -48.24 -29.29
CA ARG A 469 -1.30 -48.90 -28.88
C ARG A 469 -2.39 -47.90 -28.52
N THR A 470 -2.04 -46.84 -27.79
CA THR A 470 -2.98 -45.75 -27.44
C THR A 470 -3.41 -44.97 -28.68
N ALA A 471 -2.49 -44.68 -29.61
CA ALA A 471 -2.84 -44.07 -30.90
C ALA A 471 -3.83 -44.92 -31.73
N ARG A 472 -3.61 -46.25 -31.79
CA ARG A 472 -4.54 -47.18 -32.49
C ARG A 472 -5.88 -47.33 -31.79
N ARG A 473 -5.94 -47.27 -30.45
CA ARG A 473 -7.20 -47.26 -29.69
C ARG A 473 -7.98 -45.97 -29.91
N GLY A 474 -7.31 -44.82 -29.99
CA GLY A 474 -7.93 -43.53 -30.32
C GLY A 474 -8.59 -43.54 -31.69
N ALA A 475 -7.87 -44.01 -32.72
CA ALA A 475 -8.37 -44.07 -34.10
C ALA A 475 -9.55 -45.05 -34.29
N ARG A 476 -9.62 -46.16 -33.53
CA ARG A 476 -10.78 -47.06 -33.55
C ARG A 476 -12.00 -46.50 -32.83
N ARG A 477 -11.82 -45.61 -31.84
CA ARG A 477 -12.92 -44.98 -31.09
C ARG A 477 -13.60 -43.86 -31.89
N THR A 478 -12.86 -43.17 -32.76
CA THR A 478 -13.40 -42.15 -33.67
C THR A 478 -14.11 -42.72 -34.90
N ALA A 479 -13.82 -43.96 -35.30
CA ALA A 479 -14.48 -44.64 -36.42
C ALA A 479 -15.80 -45.36 -36.07
N ALA A 480 -16.20 -45.38 -34.79
CA ALA A 480 -17.39 -46.07 -34.30
C ALA A 480 -18.47 -45.12 -33.73
N SER A 481 -18.52 -43.87 -34.20
CA SER A 481 -19.62 -42.95 -33.92
C SER A 481 -20.68 -43.04 -35.04
N PRO A 482 -21.95 -43.38 -34.75
CA PRO A 482 -22.97 -43.52 -35.79
C PRO A 482 -23.38 -42.16 -36.37
N GLY A 483 -23.48 -42.09 -37.70
CA GLY A 483 -23.82 -40.89 -38.47
C GLY A 483 -25.24 -40.33 -38.21
N PRO A 484 -25.55 -39.15 -38.80
CA PRO A 484 -26.57 -38.21 -38.33
C PRO A 484 -28.04 -38.59 -38.60
N GLU A 485 -28.36 -39.86 -38.83
CA GLU A 485 -29.76 -40.32 -38.95
C GLU A 485 -30.35 -40.84 -37.61
N GLY A 486 -29.54 -40.98 -36.55
CA GLY A 486 -30.01 -41.39 -35.22
C GLY A 486 -30.61 -40.27 -34.35
N ALA A 487 -30.33 -39.00 -34.66
CA ALA A 487 -30.72 -37.87 -33.82
C ALA A 487 -32.21 -37.48 -33.94
N ALA A 488 -32.91 -37.91 -35.00
CA ALA A 488 -34.34 -37.60 -35.19
C ALA A 488 -35.29 -38.54 -34.43
N ARG A 489 -34.80 -39.64 -33.84
CA ARG A 489 -35.64 -40.61 -33.10
C ARG A 489 -35.64 -40.38 -31.58
N ALA A 490 -34.67 -39.63 -31.05
CA ALA A 490 -34.58 -39.34 -29.61
C ALA A 490 -35.42 -38.13 -29.14
N LEU A 491 -35.88 -37.26 -30.05
CA LEU A 491 -36.69 -36.09 -29.70
C LEU A 491 -38.21 -36.36 -29.61
N ARG A 492 -38.68 -37.61 -29.79
CA ARG A 492 -40.11 -38.00 -29.64
C ARG A 492 -40.45 -38.75 -28.35
N ALA A 493 -39.53 -38.88 -27.40
CA ALA A 493 -39.73 -39.69 -26.18
C ALA A 493 -39.63 -38.93 -24.85
N HIS A 494 -39.73 -37.59 -24.83
CA HIS A 494 -39.74 -36.80 -23.59
C HIS A 494 -40.93 -35.80 -23.49
N VAL A 495 -42.08 -36.19 -24.04
CA VAL A 495 -43.39 -35.54 -23.81
C VAL A 495 -44.38 -36.50 -23.11
N ARG A 496 -43.92 -37.62 -22.54
CA ARG A 496 -44.75 -38.47 -21.65
C ARG A 496 -43.88 -39.24 -20.67
N ALA A 497 -43.66 -38.66 -19.50
CA ALA A 497 -43.53 -39.30 -18.18
C ALA A 497 -43.30 -38.18 -17.14
#